data_AF-A0A0C3I848-F1
#
_entry.id   AF-A0A0C3I848-F1
#
_cell.length_a   1.000
_cell.length_b   1.000
_cell.length_c   1.000
_cell.angle_alpha   90.00
_cell.angle_beta   90.00
_cell.angle_gamma   90.00
#
_symmetry.space_group_name_H-M   'P 1'
#
loop_
_entity.id
_entity.type
_entity.pdbx_description
1 polymer ?
#
loop_
_entity_poly.entity_id
_entity_poly.type
_entity_poly.pdbx_seq_one_letter_code
_entity_poly.pdbx_strand_id
1 'polypeptide(L)' 'MSSVHAHNLLNLVNETPMDRAELTAHFGDNVRFHTCKLNDLDLESLIIFLLKRDKIREQNGKFVANMERVCNH' A
#
# COMPACT_ATOMS: atom_id res chain seq x y z
N MET A 1 10.75 -16.70 0.20
CA MET A 1 9.81 -15.91 1.01
C MET A 1 9.48 -14.66 0.23
N SER A 2 8.27 -14.59 -0.32
CA SER A 2 7.87 -13.58 -1.29
C SER A 2 7.38 -12.33 -0.56
N SER A 3 8.27 -11.37 -0.32
CA SER A 3 7.86 -10.07 0.21
C SER A 3 7.28 -9.19 -0.90
N VAL A 4 6.17 -8.51 -0.64
CA VAL A 4 5.50 -7.66 -1.62
C VAL A 4 6.06 -6.25 -1.56
N HIS A 5 6.52 -5.73 -2.69
CA HIS A 5 6.99 -4.35 -2.75
C HIS A 5 5.79 -3.39 -2.65
N ALA A 6 5.93 -2.33 -1.86
CA ALA A 6 4.87 -1.34 -1.62
C ALA A 6 4.28 -0.73 -2.91
N HIS A 7 5.06 -0.68 -4.00
CA HIS A 7 4.60 -0.21 -5.31
C HIS A 7 3.48 -1.08 -5.89
N ASN A 8 3.44 -2.38 -5.60
CA ASN A 8 2.35 -3.24 -6.06
C ASN A 8 1.02 -2.84 -5.43
N LEU A 9 1.02 -2.53 -4.13
CA LEU A 9 -0.17 -2.01 -3.44
C LEU A 9 -0.57 -0.64 -3.99
N LEU A 10 0.39 0.26 -4.23
CA LEU A 10 0.13 1.59 -4.77
C LEU A 10 -0.50 1.52 -6.16
N ASN A 11 0.02 0.68 -7.05
CA ASN A 11 -0.57 0.47 -8.37
C ASN A 11 -1.98 -0.12 -8.26
N LEU A 12 -2.18 -1.10 -7.36
CA LEU A 12 -3.50 -1.71 -7.14
C LEU A 12 -4.54 -0.67 -6.72
N VAL A 13 -4.25 0.16 -5.72
CA VAL A 13 -5.21 1.18 -5.24
C VAL A 13 -5.33 2.37 -6.19
N ASN A 14 -4.36 2.56 -7.09
CA ASN A 14 -4.46 3.53 -8.18
C ASN A 14 -5.44 3.07 -9.27
N GLU A 15 -5.38 1.80 -9.65
CA GLU A 15 -6.27 1.22 -10.67
C GLU A 15 -7.65 0.93 -10.09
N THR A 16 -7.70 0.38 -8.88
CA THR A 16 -8.92 -0.01 -8.18
C THR A 16 -8.88 0.50 -6.75
N PRO A 17 -9.55 1.63 -6.45
CA PRO A 17 -9.64 2.13 -5.09
C PRO A 17 -10.25 1.10 -4.13
N MET A 18 -9.49 0.74 -3.09
CA MET A 18 -9.84 -0.30 -2.14
C MET A 18 -9.72 0.20 -0.70
N ASP A 19 -10.55 -0.32 0.19
CA ASP A 19 -10.41 -0.10 1.62
C ASP A 19 -9.42 -1.09 2.26
N ARG A 20 -9.19 -0.92 3.57
CA ARG A 20 -8.29 -1.76 4.37
C ARG A 20 -8.64 -3.25 4.32
N ALA A 21 -9.93 -3.58 4.40
CA ALA A 21 -10.41 -4.95 4.47
C ALA A 21 -10.31 -5.63 3.10
N GLU A 22 -10.62 -4.90 2.02
CA GLU A 22 -10.40 -5.33 0.64
C GLU A 22 -8.92 -5.65 0.39
N LEU A 23 -8.01 -4.77 0.85
CA LEU A 23 -6.56 -5.00 0.74
C LEU A 23 -6.09 -6.21 1.55
N THR A 24 -6.56 -6.38 2.78
CA THR A 24 -6.24 -7.56 3.61
C THR A 24 -6.73 -8.84 2.94
N ALA A 25 -7.94 -8.84 2.37
CA ALA A 25 -8.48 -10.00 1.67
C ALA A 25 -7.70 -10.31 0.37
N HIS A 26 -7.24 -9.27 -0.34
CA HIS A 26 -6.51 -9.41 -1.60
C HIS A 26 -5.07 -9.92 -1.40
N PHE A 27 -4.37 -9.41 -0.38
CA PHE A 27 -2.97 -9.79 -0.11
C PHE A 27 -2.84 -10.94 0.90
N GLY A 28 -3.81 -11.11 1.78
CA GLY A 28 -3.79 -12.01 2.91
C GLY A 28 -3.13 -11.39 4.15
N ASP A 29 -3.61 -11.79 5.34
CA ASP A 29 -3.10 -11.34 6.65
C ASP A 29 -1.61 -11.67 6.90
N ASN A 30 -1.08 -12.71 6.25
CA ASN A 30 0.29 -13.17 6.47
C ASN A 30 1.31 -12.58 5.49
N VAL A 31 0.92 -11.62 4.65
CA VAL A 31 1.84 -11.01 3.69
C VAL A 31 2.75 -9.99 4.39
N ARG A 32 4.06 -10.07 4.08
CA ARG A 32 5.06 -9.10 4.51
C ARG A 32 5.41 -8.16 3.36
N PHE A 33 5.27 -6.87 3.62
CA PHE A 33 5.63 -5.82 2.68
C PHE A 33 7.02 -5.27 2.94
N HIS A 34 7.61 -4.72 1.89
CA HIS A 34 8.78 -3.88 1.99
C HIS A 34 8.62 -2.62 1.13
N THR A 35 9.27 -1.56 1.55
CA THR A 35 9.52 -0.34 0.78
C THR A 35 11.00 -0.32 0.41
N CYS A 36 11.42 0.60 -0.46
CA CYS A 36 12.84 0.74 -0.81
C CYS A 36 13.78 1.03 0.39
N LYS A 37 13.25 1.44 1.56
CA LYS A 37 14.03 1.79 2.75
C LYS A 37 13.70 0.96 4.00
N LEU A 38 12.56 0.29 4.02
CA LEU A 38 12.05 -0.45 5.17
C LEU A 38 11.58 -1.82 4.71
N ASN A 39 11.88 -2.87 5.46
CA ASN A 39 11.44 -4.23 5.18
C ASN A 39 10.56 -4.75 6.32
N ASP A 40 9.94 -5.91 6.11
CA ASP A 40 9.20 -6.66 7.13
C ASP A 40 7.97 -5.95 7.71
N LEU A 41 7.30 -5.14 6.90
CA LEU A 41 6.11 -4.38 7.29
C LEU A 41 4.84 -5.20 7.11
N ASP A 42 3.96 -5.20 8.09
CA ASP A 42 2.57 -5.64 7.93
C ASP A 42 1.76 -4.63 7.10
N LEU A 43 0.60 -5.05 6.59
CA LEU A 43 -0.28 -4.20 5.77
C LEU A 43 -0.65 -2.89 6.49
N GLU A 44 -1.02 -2.95 7.77
CA GLU A 44 -1.38 -1.75 8.53
C GLU A 44 -0.18 -0.80 8.68
N SER A 45 1.00 -1.32 9.04
CA SER A 45 2.23 -0.53 9.15
C SER A 45 2.59 0.13 7.82
N LEU A 46 2.40 -0.59 6.71
CA LEU A 46 2.61 -0.05 5.36
C LEU A 46 1.60 1.07 5.06
N ILE A 47 0.29 0.84 5.27
CA ILE A 47 -0.75 1.85 4.99
C ILE A 47 -0.51 3.12 5.79
N ILE A 48 -0.23 3.01 7.10
CA ILE A 48 0.08 4.15 7.96
C ILE A 48 1.31 4.90 7.43
N PHE A 49 2.35 4.19 7.00
CA PHE A 49 3.54 4.80 6.43
C PHE A 49 3.23 5.55 5.12
N LEU A 50 2.43 4.96 4.24
CA LEU A 50 2.05 5.56 2.95
C LEU A 50 1.16 6.80 3.15
N LEU A 51 0.19 6.74 4.07
CA LEU A 51 -0.65 7.89 4.45
C LEU A 51 0.20 9.04 5.00
N LYS A 52 1.12 8.75 5.93
CA LYS A 52 2.05 9.75 6.50
C LYS A 52 2.93 10.42 5.45
N ARG A 53 3.25 9.72 4.36
CA ARG A 53 4.06 10.23 3.26
C ARG A 53 3.24 10.91 2.15
N ASP A 54 1.92 11.00 2.30
CA ASP A 54 0.98 11.46 1.27
C ASP A 54 1.11 10.65 -0.04
N LYS A 55 1.50 9.38 0.08
CA LYS A 55 1.61 8.42 -1.04
C LYS A 55 0.28 7.77 -1.38
N ILE A 56 -0.61 7.65 -0.39
CA ILE A 56 -2.01 7.27 -0.57
C ILE A 56 -2.88 8.30 0.14
N ARG A 57 -4.10 8.47 -0.34
CA ARG A 57 -5.12 9.33 0.23
C ARG A 57 -6.39 8.53 0.42
N GLU A 58 -7.12 8.83 1.48
CA GLU A 58 -8.45 8.25 1.69
C GLU A 58 -9.48 9.14 1.00
N GLN A 59 -10.27 8.54 0.11
CA GLN A 59 -11.33 9.18 -0.64
C GLN A 59 -12.57 8.30 -0.57
N ASN A 60 -13.66 8.82 0.03
CA ASN A 60 -14.90 8.07 0.27
C ASN A 60 -14.67 6.72 1.00
N GLY A 61 -13.74 6.67 1.95
CA GLY A 61 -13.41 5.46 2.71
C GLY A 61 -12.58 4.42 1.94
N LYS A 62 -12.15 4.72 0.71
CA LYS A 62 -11.23 3.91 -0.09
C LYS A 62 -9.88 4.59 -0.20
N PHE A 63 -8.82 3.81 -0.28
CA PHE A 63 -7.48 4.33 -0.55
C PHE A 63 -7.27 4.54 -2.04
N VAL A 64 -6.66 5.66 -2.39
CA VAL A 64 -6.25 6.02 -3.74
C VAL A 64 -4.78 6.41 -3.70
N ALA A 65 -3.95 5.88 -4.60
CA ALA A 65 -2.55 6.25 -4.63
C ALA A 65 -2.34 7.63 -5.25
N ASN A 66 -1.42 8.38 -4.67
CA ASN A 66 -0.93 9.63 -5.21
C ASN A 66 0.32 9.34 -6.05
N MET A 67 0.14 8.97 -7.31
CA MET A 67 1.23 8.61 -8.23
C MET A 67 2.28 9.70 -8.40
N GLU A 68 1.93 10.99 -8.20
CA GLU A 68 2.89 12.10 -8.20
C GLU A 68 3.92 12.01 -7.06
N ARG A 69 3.61 11.28 -5.97
CA ARG A 69 4.49 11.04 -4.82
C ARG A 69 5.02 9.61 -4.73
N VAL A 70 4.69 8.79 -5.71
CA VAL A 70 5.24 7.45 -5.88
C VAL A 70 6.57 7.55 -6.63
N CYS A 71 7.54 6.69 -6.28
CA CYS A 71 8.83 6.69 -6.94
C CYS A 71 8.74 5.80 -8.19
N ASN A 72 9.19 6.27 -9.36
CA ASN A 72 9.23 5.48 -10.61
C ASN A 72 10.48 4.58 -10.68
N HIS A 73 10.74 3.81 -9.62
CA HIS A 73 11.99 3.04 -9.48
C HIS A 73 11.90 1.64 -10.07
#